data_AF-A0A1G7JCA8-F1
#
_entry.id   AF-A0A1G7JCA8-F1
#
_cell.length_a   1.000
_cell.length_b   1.000
_cell.length_c   1.000
_cell.angle_alpha   90.00
_cell.angle_beta   90.00
_cell.angle_gamma   90.00
#
_symmetry.space_group_name_H-M   'P 1'
#
loop_
_entity.id
_entity.type
_entity.pdbx_description
1 polymer ?
#
loop_
_entity_poly.entity_id
_entity_poly.type
_entity_poly.pdbx_seq_one_letter_code
_entity_poly.pdbx_strand_id
1 'polypeptide(L)'
;MIRPALNPADRKQLRAMANDLVRKPISEPINKVMFNEGKRDAVDIVNACKALLRSPVGRESLIAKLRAASKGRPLSIVKGFDHIITMIETAPH
;
A
#
# COMPACT_ATOMS: atom_id res chain seq x y z
N MET A 1 15.64 9.18 38.91
CA MET A 1 14.46 8.40 38.45
C MET A 1 14.97 7.12 37.80
N ILE A 2 14.84 5.99 38.50
CA ILE A 2 15.31 4.66 38.03
C ILE A 2 14.16 4.05 37.23
N ARG A 3 14.35 3.80 35.92
CA ARG A 3 13.34 3.11 35.11
C ARG A 3 13.28 1.64 35.58
N PRO A 4 12.10 1.07 35.88
CA PRO A 4 12.02 -0.33 36.25
C PRO A 4 12.51 -1.20 35.09
N ALA A 5 13.42 -2.13 35.39
CA ALA A 5 13.89 -3.09 34.41
C ALA A 5 12.74 -4.03 34.04
N LEU A 6 12.35 -4.04 32.76
CA LEU A 6 11.35 -4.97 32.23
C LEU A 6 11.75 -6.41 32.55
N ASN A 7 10.84 -7.16 33.17
CA ASN A 7 11.08 -8.55 33.51
C ASN A 7 11.32 -9.37 32.22
N PRO A 8 12.10 -10.46 32.28
CA PRO A 8 12.38 -11.31 31.12
C PRO A 8 11.10 -11.83 30.43
N ALA A 9 10.03 -12.07 31.21
CA ALA A 9 8.72 -12.47 30.72
C ALA A 9 8.06 -11.36 29.86
N ASP A 10 8.12 -10.11 30.31
CA ASP A 10 7.57 -8.94 29.59
C ASP A 10 8.34 -8.69 28.30
N ARG A 11 9.67 -8.89 28.31
CA ARG A 11 10.48 -8.83 27.08
C ARG A 11 10.12 -9.92 26.08
N LYS A 12 9.79 -11.13 26.56
CA LYS A 12 9.35 -12.24 25.71
C LYS A 12 7.97 -11.96 25.09
N GLN A 13 7.04 -11.40 25.87
CA GLN A 13 5.74 -10.97 25.37
C GLN A 13 5.87 -9.83 24.35
N LEU A 14 6.69 -8.81 24.64
CA LEU A 14 6.96 -7.71 23.70
C LEU A 14 7.61 -8.22 22.40
N ARG A 15 8.51 -9.21 22.47
CA ARG A 15 9.09 -9.84 21.28
C ARG A 15 8.06 -10.68 20.50
N ALA A 16 7.16 -11.38 21.19
CA ALA A 16 6.09 -12.13 20.55
C ALA A 16 5.10 -11.18 19.84
N MET A 17 4.71 -10.08 20.49
CA MET A 17 3.87 -9.04 19.89
C MET A 17 4.57 -8.32 18.73
N ALA A 18 5.88 -8.05 18.85
CA ALA A 18 6.67 -7.49 17.75
C ALA A 18 6.73 -8.45 16.55
N ASN A 19 6.82 -9.76 16.79
CA ASN A 19 6.79 -10.77 15.73
C ASN A 19 5.39 -10.91 15.09
N ASP A 20 4.30 -10.68 15.83
CA ASP A 20 2.95 -10.61 15.26
C ASP A 20 2.71 -9.31 14.46
N LEU A 21 3.42 -8.22 14.81
CA LEU A 21 3.42 -6.96 14.05
C LEU A 21 4.30 -7.00 12.79
N VAL A 22 5.23 -7.96 12.69
CA VAL A 22 5.86 -8.32 11.42
C VAL A 22 4.80 -9.05 10.60
N ARG A 23 3.96 -8.23 9.94
CA ARG A 23 2.93 -8.59 8.97
C ARG A 23 3.23 -9.93 8.33
N LYS A 24 2.55 -10.97 8.80
CA LYS A 24 2.34 -12.16 7.99
C LYS A 24 1.78 -11.64 6.65
N PRO A 25 2.41 -11.95 5.50
CA PRO A 25 1.76 -11.70 4.22
C PRO A 25 0.44 -12.44 4.30
N ILE A 26 -0.65 -11.67 4.34
CA ILE A 26 -1.98 -12.20 4.56
C ILE A 26 -2.22 -13.10 3.33
N SER A 27 -2.09 -14.42 3.51
CA SER A 27 -2.36 -15.39 2.46
C SER A 27 -3.87 -15.63 2.31
N GLU A 28 -4.69 -14.88 3.04
CA GLU A 28 -6.12 -14.87 2.83
C GLU A 28 -6.44 -14.26 1.46
N PRO A 29 -7.40 -14.85 0.73
CA PRO A 29 -7.81 -14.32 -0.55
C PRO A 29 -8.30 -12.87 -0.37
N ILE A 30 -7.81 -11.99 -1.25
CA ILE A 30 -8.20 -10.59 -1.26
C ILE A 30 -9.72 -10.50 -1.38
N ASN A 31 -10.38 -10.01 -0.33
CA ASN A 31 -11.81 -9.79 -0.37
C ASN A 31 -12.12 -8.59 -1.29
N LYS A 32 -13.26 -8.67 -1.99
CA LYS A 32 -13.73 -7.68 -2.98
C LYS A 32 -13.75 -6.25 -2.44
N VAL A 33 -14.08 -6.07 -1.15
CA VAL A 33 -14.15 -4.75 -0.50
C VAL A 33 -12.80 -4.06 -0.52
N MET A 34 -11.75 -4.73 -0.04
CA MET A 34 -10.40 -4.14 0.04
C MET A 34 -9.79 -3.86 -1.34
N PHE A 35 -10.11 -4.69 -2.34
CA PHE A 35 -9.71 -4.42 -3.73
C PHE A 35 -10.42 -3.18 -4.30
N ASN A 36 -11.71 -3.04 -4.03
CA ASN A 36 -12.48 -1.87 -4.43
C ASN A 36 -12.01 -0.59 -3.74
N GLU A 37 -11.62 -0.66 -2.45
CA GLU A 37 -10.99 0.45 -1.74
C GLU A 37 -9.68 0.88 -2.40
N GLY A 38 -8.81 -0.07 -2.73
CA GLY A 38 -7.57 0.25 -3.45
C GLY A 38 -7.82 0.88 -4.82
N LYS A 39 -8.85 0.45 -5.54
CA LYS A 39 -9.26 1.10 -6.79
C LYS A 39 -9.73 2.54 -6.57
N ARG A 40 -10.53 2.79 -5.53
CA ARG A 40 -11.07 4.11 -5.23
C ARG A 40 -9.95 5.10 -4.90
N ASP A 41 -9.04 4.74 -4.00
CA ASP A 41 -7.88 5.55 -3.64
C ASP A 41 -7.01 5.88 -4.87
N ALA A 42 -6.77 4.88 -5.73
CA ALA A 42 -6.00 5.07 -6.95
C ALA A 42 -6.71 6.01 -7.94
N VAL A 43 -8.03 5.89 -8.11
CA VAL A 43 -8.82 6.80 -8.95
C VAL A 43 -8.76 8.24 -8.45
N ASP A 44 -8.83 8.44 -7.13
CA ASP A 44 -8.75 9.79 -6.54
C ASP A 44 -7.38 10.45 -6.83
N ILE A 45 -6.29 9.68 -6.74
CA ILE A 45 -4.95 10.15 -7.10
C ILE A 45 -4.87 10.47 -8.61
N VAL A 46 -5.43 9.62 -9.46
CA VAL A 46 -5.47 9.85 -10.92
C VAL A 46 -6.25 11.12 -11.25
N ASN A 47 -7.40 11.35 -10.60
CA ASN A 47 -8.19 12.56 -10.80
C ASN A 47 -7.45 13.81 -10.33
N ALA A 48 -6.77 13.76 -9.19
CA ALA A 48 -5.92 14.84 -8.71
C ALA A 48 -4.73 15.12 -9.64
N CYS A 49 -4.26 14.10 -10.36
CA CYS A 49 -3.11 14.16 -11.25
C CYS A 49 -3.48 14.11 -12.75
N LYS A 50 -4.73 14.40 -13.12
CA LYS A 50 -5.25 14.19 -14.48
C LYS A 50 -4.48 14.95 -15.56
N ALA A 51 -3.86 16.08 -15.19
CA ALA A 51 -2.99 16.85 -16.08
C ALA A 51 -1.70 16.09 -16.47
N LEU A 52 -1.19 15.23 -15.59
CA LEU A 52 0.03 14.45 -15.80
C LEU A 52 -0.17 13.32 -16.82
N LEU A 53 -1.39 12.81 -16.98
CA LEU A 53 -1.68 11.75 -17.97
C LEU A 53 -1.49 12.18 -19.43
N ARG A 54 -1.42 13.50 -19.70
CA ARG A 54 -1.32 14.07 -21.06
C ARG A 54 0.10 14.05 -21.62
N SER A 55 1.11 13.79 -20.80
CA SER A 55 2.52 13.77 -21.20
C SER A 55 3.16 12.42 -20.83
N PRO A 56 4.07 11.86 -21.65
CA PRO A 56 4.78 10.63 -21.31
C PRO A 56 5.50 10.73 -19.95
N VAL A 57 6.20 11.85 -19.72
CA VAL A 57 6.91 12.12 -18.45
C VAL A 57 5.94 12.25 -17.27
N GLY A 58 4.77 12.84 -17.52
CA GLY A 58 3.72 12.95 -16.51
C GLY A 58 3.08 11.60 -16.16
N ARG A 59 2.87 10.72 -17.15
CA ARG A 59 2.41 9.34 -16.94
C ARG A 59 3.38 8.57 -16.05
N GLU A 60 4.67 8.63 -16.33
CA GLU A 60 5.70 7.99 -15.48
C GLU A 60 5.70 8.55 -14.05
N SER A 61 5.59 9.88 -13.91
CA SER A 61 5.49 10.53 -12.60
C SER A 61 4.25 10.07 -11.81
N LEU A 62 3.10 9.90 -12.49
CA LEU A 62 1.88 9.41 -11.87
C LEU A 62 2.01 7.94 -11.44
N ILE A 63 2.59 7.08 -12.28
CA ILE A 63 2.88 5.69 -11.92
C ILE A 63 3.79 5.63 -10.70
N ALA A 64 4.85 6.45 -10.64
CA ALA A 64 5.73 6.53 -9.49
C ALA A 64 5.00 6.93 -8.20
N LYS A 65 4.09 7.92 -8.29
CA LYS A 65 3.24 8.33 -7.15
C LYS A 65 2.31 7.22 -6.69
N LEU A 66 1.66 6.50 -7.62
CA LEU A 66 0.79 5.37 -7.30
C LEU A 66 1.59 4.23 -6.62
N ARG A 67 2.78 3.89 -7.14
CA ARG A 67 3.66 2.90 -6.52
C ARG A 67 4.17 3.33 -5.16
N ALA A 68 4.43 4.62 -4.94
CA ALA A 68 4.81 5.13 -3.62
C ALA A 68 3.64 5.04 -2.63
N ALA A 69 2.42 5.36 -3.07
CA ALA A 69 1.21 5.31 -2.24
C ALA A 69 0.78 3.87 -1.87
N SER A 70 1.12 2.88 -2.71
CA SER A 70 0.84 1.47 -2.44
C SER A 70 1.83 0.85 -1.44
N LYS A 71 3.03 1.41 -1.27
CA LYS A 71 4.02 0.90 -0.30
C LYS A 71 3.47 0.94 1.12
N GLY A 72 3.58 -0.19 1.82
CA GLY A 72 3.09 -0.32 3.19
C GLY A 72 1.58 -0.48 3.30
N ARG A 73 0.83 -0.57 2.21
CA ARG A 73 -0.60 -0.96 2.24
C ARG A 73 -0.76 -2.48 2.28
N PRO A 74 -1.91 -3.01 2.74
CA PRO A 74 -2.27 -4.42 2.58
C PRO A 74 -2.24 -4.87 1.12
N LEU A 75 -1.90 -6.13 0.87
CA LEU A 75 -1.78 -6.72 -0.48
C LEU A 75 -3.04 -6.52 -1.34
N SER A 76 -4.20 -6.54 -0.70
CA SER A 76 -5.50 -6.31 -1.32
C SER A 76 -5.65 -4.92 -1.94
N ILE A 77 -5.18 -3.91 -1.21
CA ILE A 77 -5.15 -2.52 -1.68
C ILE A 77 -4.10 -2.39 -2.77
N VAL A 78 -2.91 -2.98 -2.59
CA VAL A 78 -1.82 -2.95 -3.59
C VAL A 78 -2.30 -3.47 -4.95
N LYS A 79 -3.07 -4.57 -5.01
CA LYS A 79 -3.63 -5.07 -6.27
C LYS A 79 -4.58 -4.08 -6.97
N GLY A 80 -5.31 -3.28 -6.20
CA GLY A 80 -6.15 -2.21 -6.75
C GLY A 80 -5.32 -1.13 -7.44
N PHE A 81 -4.22 -0.71 -6.81
CA PHE A 81 -3.25 0.22 -7.39
C PHE A 81 -2.56 -0.37 -8.62
N ASP A 82 -2.09 -1.62 -8.56
CA ASP A 82 -1.44 -2.29 -9.68
C ASP A 82 -2.35 -2.37 -10.90
N HIS A 83 -3.64 -2.67 -10.71
CA HIS A 83 -4.60 -2.69 -11.80
C HIS A 83 -4.74 -1.32 -12.49
N ILE A 84 -4.77 -0.24 -11.72
CA ILE A 84 -4.84 1.12 -12.26
C ILE A 84 -3.55 1.48 -12.98
N ILE A 85 -2.39 1.12 -12.42
CA ILE A 85 -1.08 1.31 -13.07
C ILE A 85 -1.06 0.60 -14.44
N THR A 86 -1.49 -0.66 -14.50
CA THR A 86 -1.59 -1.41 -15.77
C THR A 86 -2.53 -0.74 -16.75
N MET A 87 -3.66 -0.18 -16.30
CA MET A 87 -4.56 0.58 -17.18
C MET A 87 -3.90 1.84 -17.75
N ILE A 88 -3.06 2.53 -16.96
CA ILE A 88 -2.34 3.73 -17.43
C ILE A 88 -1.22 3.34 -18.40
N GLU A 89 -0.50 2.26 -18.13
CA GLU A 89 0.58 1.74 -18.99
C GLU A 89 0.05 1.23 -20.34
N THR A 90 -1.14 0.61 -20.35
CA THR A 90 -1.77 0.06 -21.56
C THR A 90 -2.68 1.05 -22.31
N ALA A 91 -3.00 2.20 -21.71
CA ALA A 91 -3.82 3.22 -22.36
C ALA A 91 -3.09 3.79 -23.59
N PRO A 92 -3.75 3.86 -24.76
CA PRO A 92 -3.18 4.52 -25.93
C PRO A 92 -2.86 5.99 -25.64
N HIS A 93 -1.83 6.52 -26.29
CA HIS A 93 -1.39 7.91 -26.15
C HIS A 93 -2.32 8.89 -26.85
#